data_AF-A0AA96FEP6-F1
#
_entry.id   AF-A0AA96FEP6-F1
#
_cell.length_a   1.000
_cell.length_b   1.000
_cell.length_c   1.000
_cell.angle_alpha   90.00
_cell.angle_beta   90.00
_cell.angle_gamma   90.00
#
_symmetry.space_group_name_H-M   'P 1'
#
loop_
_entity.id
_entity.type
_entity.pdbx_description
1 polymer ?
#
loop_
_entity_poly.entity_id
_entity_poly.type
_entity_poly.pdbx_seq_one_letter_code
_entity_poly.pdbx_strand_id
1 'polypeptide(L)'
;MELARRKSGYAKRLLRASGAVSALTLGASLMAVPHASAASSPTTKELLDACSWADFCQFHPQSYRTYTGPNHQVGSTAYNCASQTNPHRIDWSDTTSATNSVGVAITASAKFWEVYEVSVETSYSHSWTNSHTDTESDTVNVPAGYKGWIERGTAKQEATGWYELHFGKPFYGHYIWYVNNYKSSGFNQDNPKSGYVNFKDAPMTAAERNEHCRH
;
A
#
# COMPACT_ATOMS: atom_id res chain seq x y z
N MET A 1 -18.89 49.06 -4.62
CA MET A 1 -19.69 49.56 -3.48
C MET A 1 -21.15 49.41 -3.84
N GLU A 2 -21.96 48.95 -2.89
CA GLU A 2 -23.42 49.10 -2.86
C GLU A 2 -24.24 48.22 -3.84
N LEU A 3 -25.34 47.55 -3.45
CA LEU A 3 -26.09 47.56 -2.20
C LEU A 3 -26.86 46.24 -2.04
N ALA A 4 -26.97 45.83 -0.79
CA ALA A 4 -27.71 44.68 -0.31
C ALA A 4 -29.21 44.99 -0.11
N ARG A 5 -30.03 44.01 -0.49
CA ARG A 5 -31.10 43.35 0.29
C ARG A 5 -31.94 44.17 1.28
N ARG A 6 -33.27 44.08 1.12
CA ARG A 6 -34.39 43.91 2.12
C ARG A 6 -35.59 44.78 1.70
N LYS A 7 -36.87 44.52 2.00
CA LYS A 7 -37.70 43.42 2.54
C LYS A 7 -39.15 43.97 2.52
N SER A 8 -40.13 43.05 2.57
CA SER A 8 -41.35 43.13 3.42
C SER A 8 -42.59 43.93 2.99
N GLY A 9 -43.75 43.28 3.19
CA GLY A 9 -45.06 43.91 3.47
C GLY A 9 -46.21 43.21 2.72
N TYR A 10 -46.85 42.16 3.26
CA TYR A 10 -48.12 42.16 4.04
C TYR A 10 -49.30 42.86 3.31
N ALA A 11 -50.57 42.43 3.33
CA ALA A 11 -51.29 41.21 3.71
C ALA A 11 -52.79 41.44 3.40
N LYS A 12 -53.49 40.35 3.05
CA LYS A 12 -54.92 40.02 3.31
C LYS A 12 -56.04 41.01 2.89
N ARG A 13 -57.02 40.46 2.14
CA ARG A 13 -58.43 40.38 2.59
C ARG A 13 -59.20 39.27 1.87
N LEU A 14 -60.03 38.59 2.66
CA LEU A 14 -60.90 37.45 2.35
C LEU A 14 -62.23 37.87 1.69
N LEU A 15 -62.89 36.96 0.97
CA LEU A 15 -64.21 36.37 1.35
C LEU A 15 -64.81 35.48 0.22
N ARG A 16 -65.16 34.23 0.59
CA ARG A 16 -66.38 33.41 0.31
C ARG A 16 -66.87 33.23 -1.14
N ALA A 17 -67.41 32.09 -1.59
CA ALA A 17 -67.63 30.75 -1.07
C ALA A 17 -68.16 29.85 -2.23
N SER A 18 -68.09 28.53 -2.01
CA SER A 18 -68.95 27.47 -2.57
C SER A 18 -68.60 26.87 -3.95
N GLY A 19 -68.28 25.58 -3.93
CA GLY A 19 -68.23 24.72 -5.12
C GLY A 19 -67.35 23.48 -4.87
N ALA A 20 -67.93 22.42 -4.33
CA ALA A 20 -67.30 21.11 -4.22
C ALA A 20 -66.96 20.55 -5.62
N VAL A 21 -65.89 19.75 -5.74
CA VAL A 21 -65.79 18.51 -6.55
C VAL A 21 -64.34 17.99 -6.56
N SER A 22 -64.20 16.75 -6.09
CA SER A 22 -63.18 15.73 -6.40
C SER A 22 -61.71 15.96 -6.01
N ALA A 23 -61.31 15.26 -4.95
CA ALA A 23 -59.94 14.91 -4.65
C ALA A 23 -59.33 14.04 -5.77
N LEU A 24 -58.36 14.61 -6.49
CA LEU A 24 -57.34 13.85 -7.21
C LEU A 24 -56.04 14.06 -6.44
N THR A 25 -55.74 13.15 -5.52
CA THR A 25 -54.42 13.03 -4.90
C THR A 25 -53.45 12.53 -5.96
N LEU A 26 -52.92 13.43 -6.78
CA LEU A 26 -51.67 13.19 -7.48
C LEU A 26 -50.57 13.22 -6.41
N GLY A 27 -50.24 12.04 -5.89
CA GLY A 27 -49.07 11.83 -5.07
C GLY A 27 -47.85 12.31 -5.85
N ALA A 28 -47.34 13.49 -5.51
CA ALA A 28 -46.01 13.91 -5.91
C ALA A 28 -45.02 13.03 -5.15
N SER A 29 -44.74 11.85 -5.70
CA SER A 29 -43.57 11.07 -5.34
C SER A 29 -42.36 11.95 -5.63
N LEU A 30 -41.85 12.61 -4.58
CA LEU A 30 -40.47 13.11 -4.57
C LEU A 30 -39.59 11.87 -4.72
N MET A 31 -39.29 11.51 -5.96
CA MET A 31 -38.18 10.64 -6.27
C MET A 31 -36.95 11.35 -5.73
N ALA A 32 -36.51 10.98 -4.53
CA ALA A 32 -35.15 11.22 -4.09
C ALA A 32 -34.27 10.41 -5.05
N VAL A 33 -33.91 11.03 -6.17
CA VAL A 33 -32.89 10.49 -7.05
C VAL A 33 -31.64 10.38 -6.17
N PRO A 34 -31.09 9.18 -5.95
CA PRO A 34 -29.82 9.08 -5.25
C PRO A 34 -28.82 9.88 -6.09
N HIS A 35 -28.40 11.03 -5.57
CA HIS A 35 -27.23 11.70 -6.09
C HIS A 35 -26.05 10.80 -5.78
N ALA A 36 -25.72 9.92 -6.72
CA ALA A 36 -24.37 9.42 -6.84
C ALA A 36 -23.50 10.67 -7.07
N SER A 37 -22.90 11.19 -5.99
CA SER A 37 -21.84 12.18 -6.12
C SER A 37 -20.73 11.52 -6.91
N ALA A 38 -20.65 11.79 -8.22
CA ALA A 38 -19.46 11.50 -8.99
C ALA A 38 -18.30 12.22 -8.29
N ALA A 39 -17.26 11.47 -7.92
CA ALA A 39 -16.07 12.08 -7.35
C ALA A 39 -15.56 13.15 -8.32
N SER A 40 -15.34 14.37 -7.83
CA SER A 40 -14.91 15.51 -8.65
C SER A 40 -13.43 15.43 -9.06
N SER A 41 -12.70 14.41 -8.61
CA SER A 41 -11.30 14.16 -8.89
C SER A 41 -11.02 12.65 -8.80
N PRO A 42 -10.10 12.10 -9.61
CA PRO A 42 -9.66 10.73 -9.46
C PRO A 42 -8.85 10.59 -8.16
N THR A 43 -8.84 9.39 -7.61
CA THR A 43 -7.94 8.96 -6.55
C THR A 43 -6.51 8.80 -7.07
N THR A 44 -5.53 8.81 -6.17
CA THR A 44 -4.13 8.52 -6.54
C THR A 44 -3.98 7.17 -7.24
N LYS A 45 -4.69 6.15 -6.76
CA LYS A 45 -4.68 4.83 -7.39
C LYS A 45 -5.21 4.89 -8.82
N GLU A 46 -6.36 5.53 -9.05
CA GLU A 46 -6.94 5.66 -10.39
C GLU A 46 -6.02 6.41 -11.35
N LEU A 47 -5.31 7.44 -10.87
CA LEU A 47 -4.29 8.13 -11.67
C LEU A 47 -3.12 7.21 -12.03
N LEU A 48 -2.55 6.48 -11.08
CA LEU A 48 -1.40 5.61 -11.36
C LEU A 48 -1.78 4.39 -12.21
N ASP A 49 -2.98 3.84 -12.04
CA ASP A 49 -3.51 2.79 -12.91
C ASP A 49 -3.70 3.30 -14.36
N ALA A 50 -3.98 4.60 -14.52
CA ALA A 50 -4.12 5.24 -15.83
C ALA A 50 -2.81 5.35 -16.62
N CYS A 51 -1.64 5.17 -16.01
CA CYS A 51 -0.36 5.09 -16.75
C CYS A 51 -0.33 3.98 -17.80
N SER A 52 -1.22 2.98 -17.69
CA SER A 52 -1.37 1.93 -18.70
C SER A 52 -1.88 2.43 -20.06
N TRP A 53 -2.65 3.52 -20.07
CA TRP A 53 -3.34 4.06 -21.26
C TRP A 53 -3.21 5.57 -21.43
N ALA A 54 -2.58 6.31 -20.50
CA ALA A 54 -2.19 7.69 -20.67
C ALA A 54 -1.21 7.83 -21.85
N ASP A 55 -1.26 8.97 -22.55
CA ASP A 55 -0.34 9.25 -23.66
C ASP A 55 1.07 9.55 -23.16
N PHE A 56 1.17 10.05 -21.92
CA PHE A 56 2.42 10.27 -21.21
C PHE A 56 2.24 9.86 -19.75
N CYS A 57 3.19 9.10 -19.22
CA CYS A 57 3.33 8.84 -17.80
C CYS A 57 4.82 8.78 -17.47
N GLN A 58 5.29 9.66 -16.59
CA GLN A 58 6.68 9.70 -16.16
C GLN A 58 6.77 9.81 -14.64
N PHE A 59 7.63 8.99 -14.05
CA PHE A 59 8.08 9.19 -12.68
C PHE A 59 9.28 10.14 -12.66
N HIS A 60 9.21 11.16 -11.83
CA HIS A 60 10.25 12.16 -11.59
C HIS A 60 10.84 11.94 -10.19
N PRO A 61 12.00 11.28 -10.07
CA PRO A 61 12.60 11.00 -8.78
C PRO A 61 13.11 12.27 -8.10
N GLN A 62 13.02 12.29 -6.76
CA GLN A 62 13.45 13.42 -5.93
C GLN A 62 14.47 13.03 -4.86
N SER A 63 14.33 11.83 -4.29
CA SER A 63 15.34 11.31 -3.36
C SER A 63 15.47 9.80 -3.48
N TYR A 64 16.60 9.30 -3.02
CA TYR A 64 16.93 7.88 -2.94
C TYR A 64 17.68 7.59 -1.64
N ARG A 65 17.40 6.46 -1.02
CA ARG A 65 18.15 5.97 0.14
C ARG A 65 18.13 4.44 0.22
N THR A 66 19.15 3.90 0.87
CA THR A 66 19.23 2.47 1.24
C THR A 66 19.12 2.31 2.75
N TYR A 67 18.56 1.19 3.21
CA TYR A 67 18.40 0.90 4.63
C TYR A 67 18.21 -0.61 4.86
N THR A 68 18.37 -1.06 6.09
CA THR A 68 18.00 -2.43 6.49
C THR A 68 16.55 -2.44 6.94
N GLY A 69 15.76 -3.38 6.41
CA GLY A 69 14.37 -3.60 6.80
C GLY A 69 14.21 -4.00 8.27
N PRO A 70 12.97 -4.01 8.77
CA PRO A 70 12.68 -4.52 10.12
C PRO A 70 13.14 -5.98 10.24
N ASN A 71 13.44 -6.40 11.47
CA ASN A 71 13.74 -7.80 11.72
C ASN A 71 12.46 -8.63 11.73
N HIS A 72 12.54 -9.84 11.17
CA HIS A 72 11.49 -10.84 11.30
C HIS A 72 12.08 -12.23 11.33
N GLN A 73 11.34 -13.18 11.92
CA GLN A 73 11.75 -14.57 11.91
C GLN A 73 11.57 -15.16 10.51
N VAL A 74 12.57 -15.90 10.06
CA VAL A 74 12.52 -16.72 8.84
C VAL A 74 12.68 -18.19 9.21
N GLY A 75 12.03 -19.06 8.46
CA GLY A 75 12.01 -20.50 8.73
C GLY A 75 11.29 -20.87 10.02
N SER A 76 11.42 -22.14 10.40
CA SER A 76 10.83 -22.68 11.63
C SER A 76 11.71 -22.42 12.85
N THR A 77 11.08 -22.33 14.02
CA THR A 77 11.78 -22.46 15.31
C THR A 77 12.20 -23.92 15.53
N ALA A 78 13.47 -24.15 15.84
CA ALA A 78 14.01 -25.44 16.24
C ALA A 78 13.93 -25.60 17.76
N TYR A 79 13.44 -26.74 18.24
CA TYR A 79 13.33 -27.04 19.68
C TYR A 79 14.28 -28.20 20.03
N ASN A 80 15.19 -27.99 20.97
CA ASN A 80 16.11 -29.04 21.41
C ASN A 80 15.64 -29.67 22.71
N CYS A 81 14.92 -30.78 22.55
CA CYS A 81 14.40 -31.60 23.65
C CYS A 81 15.43 -32.57 24.24
N ALA A 82 16.65 -32.62 23.71
CA ALA A 82 17.69 -33.50 24.22
C ALA A 82 18.42 -32.89 25.43
N SER A 83 19.29 -33.70 26.05
CA SER A 83 20.13 -33.31 27.19
C SER A 83 21.44 -32.62 26.80
N GLN A 84 21.75 -32.51 25.51
CA GLN A 84 22.98 -31.93 24.97
C GLN A 84 22.68 -30.87 23.91
N THR A 85 23.61 -29.94 23.67
CA THR A 85 23.53 -29.03 22.53
C THR A 85 23.55 -29.83 21.22
N ASN A 86 22.59 -29.57 20.35
CA ASN A 86 22.48 -30.25 19.06
C ASN A 86 22.43 -29.26 17.90
N PRO A 87 23.05 -29.60 16.75
CA PRO A 87 22.85 -28.84 15.52
C PRO A 87 21.44 -29.09 14.97
N HIS A 88 20.75 -28.01 14.63
CA HIS A 88 19.46 -28.03 13.94
C HIS A 88 19.59 -27.29 12.62
N ARG A 89 19.22 -27.97 11.52
CA ARG A 89 19.09 -27.35 10.22
C ARG A 89 17.74 -26.64 10.12
N ILE A 90 17.76 -25.38 9.70
CA ILE A 90 16.58 -24.56 9.43
C ILE A 90 16.68 -24.10 7.97
N ASP A 91 15.81 -24.68 7.14
CA ASP A 91 15.61 -24.22 5.76
C ASP A 91 14.56 -23.09 5.76
N TRP A 92 14.83 -22.01 5.02
CA TRP A 92 13.92 -20.88 4.94
C TRP A 92 13.88 -20.26 3.56
N SER A 93 12.73 -19.64 3.26
CA SER A 93 12.51 -18.83 2.06
C SER A 93 11.83 -17.54 2.51
N ASP A 94 12.32 -16.41 2.04
CA ASP A 94 11.80 -15.09 2.39
C ASP A 94 11.67 -14.22 1.15
N THR A 95 10.48 -13.67 0.92
CA THR A 95 10.18 -12.83 -0.24
C THR A 95 9.99 -11.39 0.18
N THR A 96 10.85 -10.51 -0.33
CA THR A 96 10.72 -9.06 -0.17
C THR A 96 10.11 -8.46 -1.43
N SER A 97 8.86 -8.04 -1.33
CA SER A 97 8.16 -7.32 -2.39
C SER A 97 8.29 -5.82 -2.23
N ALA A 98 8.24 -5.10 -3.36
CA ALA A 98 8.17 -3.66 -3.37
C ALA A 98 6.84 -3.19 -2.74
N THR A 99 6.91 -2.17 -1.90
CA THR A 99 5.77 -1.51 -1.30
C THR A 99 5.72 -0.05 -1.74
N ASN A 100 4.55 0.58 -1.69
CA ASN A 100 4.41 1.98 -2.08
C ASN A 100 3.41 2.75 -1.20
N SER A 101 3.43 4.08 -1.29
CA SER A 101 2.60 4.99 -0.48
C SER A 101 1.10 4.95 -0.79
N VAL A 102 0.68 4.26 -1.86
CA VAL A 102 -0.71 4.10 -2.27
C VAL A 102 -1.27 2.74 -1.81
N GLY A 103 -0.44 1.93 -1.12
CA GLY A 103 -0.77 0.63 -0.55
C GLY A 103 -0.46 -0.55 -1.47
N VAL A 104 -0.70 -1.77 -0.97
CA VAL A 104 -0.49 -3.05 -1.70
C VAL A 104 -1.37 -3.15 -2.96
N ALA A 105 -2.38 -2.30 -3.08
CA ALA A 105 -3.42 -2.39 -4.09
C ALA A 105 -3.15 -1.63 -5.40
N ILE A 106 -1.98 -1.04 -5.63
CA ILE A 106 -1.65 -0.72 -7.04
C ILE A 106 -1.26 -2.03 -7.73
N THR A 107 -2.28 -2.78 -8.18
CA THR A 107 -2.21 -3.68 -9.34
C THR A 107 -1.95 -2.86 -10.61
N ALA A 108 -0.95 -2.00 -10.54
CA ALA A 108 -0.52 -1.17 -11.63
C ALA A 108 -0.06 -2.11 -12.73
N SER A 109 -0.50 -1.83 -13.96
CA SER A 109 -0.02 -2.51 -15.15
C SER A 109 1.50 -2.59 -15.16
N ALA A 110 2.07 -3.62 -15.81
CA ALA A 110 3.52 -3.75 -15.99
C ALA A 110 4.21 -2.44 -16.44
N LYS A 111 3.53 -1.62 -17.26
CA LYS A 111 4.02 -0.31 -17.71
C LYS A 111 4.30 0.70 -16.60
N PHE A 112 3.50 0.73 -15.53
CA PHE A 112 3.73 1.65 -14.41
C PHE A 112 5.05 1.32 -13.72
N TRP A 113 5.26 0.02 -13.43
CA TRP A 113 6.48 -0.44 -12.79
C TRP A 113 7.69 -0.29 -13.72
N GLU A 114 7.53 -0.56 -15.01
CA GLU A 114 8.56 -0.31 -16.02
C GLU A 114 9.01 1.16 -16.05
N VAL A 115 8.06 2.11 -16.09
CA VAL A 115 8.38 3.55 -16.02
C VAL A 115 9.09 3.89 -14.72
N TYR A 116 8.64 3.35 -13.59
CA TYR A 116 9.27 3.58 -12.29
C TYR A 116 10.71 3.06 -12.25
N GLU A 117 10.92 1.80 -12.63
CA GLU A 117 12.21 1.12 -12.64
C GLU A 117 13.21 1.87 -13.53
N VAL A 118 12.82 2.19 -14.76
CA VAL A 118 13.66 2.94 -15.71
C VAL A 118 14.00 4.33 -15.17
N SER A 119 13.03 5.04 -14.57
CA SER A 119 13.29 6.37 -14.00
C SER A 119 14.26 6.33 -12.82
N VAL A 120 14.15 5.33 -11.94
CA VAL A 120 15.08 5.15 -10.80
C VAL A 120 16.47 4.78 -11.30
N GLU A 121 16.57 3.82 -12.22
CA GLU A 121 17.83 3.39 -12.81
C GLU A 121 18.53 4.54 -13.53
N THR A 122 17.81 5.29 -14.36
CA THR A 122 18.37 6.42 -15.11
C THR A 122 18.83 7.54 -14.17
N SER A 123 18.08 7.82 -13.09
CA SER A 123 18.36 8.96 -12.21
C SER A 123 19.45 8.69 -11.19
N TYR A 124 19.57 7.45 -10.70
CA TYR A 124 20.49 7.11 -9.62
C TYR A 124 21.51 6.02 -9.97
N SER A 125 21.47 5.46 -11.18
CA SER A 125 22.31 4.32 -11.58
C SER A 125 22.12 3.11 -10.65
N HIS A 126 20.90 2.92 -10.14
CA HIS A 126 20.54 1.86 -9.21
C HIS A 126 19.48 0.93 -9.80
N SER A 127 19.67 -0.39 -9.66
CA SER A 127 18.71 -1.37 -10.15
C SER A 127 17.50 -1.46 -9.21
N TRP A 128 16.30 -1.64 -9.78
CA TRP A 128 15.08 -1.83 -9.00
C TRP A 128 14.40 -3.15 -9.36
N THR A 129 13.91 -3.85 -8.34
CA THR A 129 13.10 -5.06 -8.51
C THR A 129 11.84 -4.99 -7.66
N ASN A 130 10.74 -5.49 -8.22
CA ASN A 130 9.43 -5.53 -7.54
C ASN A 130 9.32 -6.67 -6.56
N SER A 131 10.14 -7.71 -6.70
CA SER A 131 10.15 -8.84 -5.78
C SER A 131 11.49 -9.55 -5.83
N HIS A 132 12.00 -9.91 -4.67
CA HIS A 132 13.19 -10.73 -4.53
C HIS A 132 12.93 -11.82 -3.50
N THR A 133 13.33 -13.05 -3.79
CA THR A 133 13.19 -14.19 -2.89
C THR A 133 14.56 -14.75 -2.58
N ASP A 134 14.90 -14.77 -1.30
CA ASP A 134 16.06 -15.50 -0.80
C ASP A 134 15.62 -16.89 -0.33
N THR A 135 16.47 -17.89 -0.57
CA THR A 135 16.28 -19.26 -0.09
C THR A 135 17.60 -19.76 0.43
N GLU A 136 17.65 -20.07 1.72
CA GLU A 136 18.88 -20.48 2.40
C GLU A 136 18.61 -21.65 3.36
N SER A 137 19.70 -22.26 3.81
CA SER A 137 19.70 -23.36 4.75
C SER A 137 20.82 -23.14 5.75
N ASP A 138 20.45 -22.95 7.02
CA ASP A 138 21.39 -22.65 8.08
C ASP A 138 21.38 -23.73 9.15
N THR A 139 22.53 -23.97 9.77
CA THR A 139 22.63 -24.87 10.92
C THR A 139 22.87 -24.07 12.19
N VAL A 140 21.94 -24.19 13.15
CA VAL A 140 21.98 -23.52 14.45
C VAL A 140 22.27 -24.55 15.53
N ASN A 141 23.28 -24.31 16.35
CA ASN A 141 23.57 -25.15 17.51
C ASN A 141 22.70 -24.70 18.69
N VAL A 142 21.66 -25.45 19.01
CA VAL A 142 20.69 -25.08 20.05
C VAL A 142 21.03 -25.81 21.35
N PRO A 143 21.21 -25.11 22.49
CA PRO A 143 21.47 -25.76 23.78
C PRO A 143 20.36 -26.71 24.23
N ALA A 144 20.67 -27.61 25.16
CA ALA A 144 19.68 -28.50 25.77
C ALA A 144 18.57 -27.69 26.45
N GLY A 145 17.30 -28.00 26.17
CA GLY A 145 16.17 -27.29 26.76
C GLY A 145 15.90 -25.90 26.18
N TYR A 146 16.57 -25.53 25.08
CA TYR A 146 16.38 -24.24 24.39
C TYR A 146 15.62 -24.43 23.08
N LYS A 147 15.09 -23.32 22.58
CA LYS A 147 14.64 -23.15 21.21
C LYS A 147 15.58 -22.20 20.48
N GLY A 148 15.79 -22.43 19.19
CA GLY A 148 16.57 -21.57 18.31
C GLY A 148 15.75 -21.16 17.09
N TRP A 149 15.98 -19.96 16.58
CA TRP A 149 15.35 -19.44 15.37
C TRP A 149 16.29 -18.50 14.62
N ILE A 150 15.90 -18.12 13.41
CA ILE A 150 16.65 -17.22 12.56
C ILE A 150 15.88 -15.91 12.43
N GLU A 151 16.54 -14.80 12.70
CA GLU A 151 16.02 -13.46 12.42
C GLU A 151 16.75 -12.86 11.23
N ARG A 152 15.99 -12.25 10.34
CA ARG A 152 16.51 -11.59 9.14
C ARG A 152 16.11 -10.11 9.14
N GLY A 153 17.05 -9.25 8.75
CA GLY A 153 16.75 -7.89 8.30
C GLY A 153 17.17 -7.73 6.85
N THR A 154 16.23 -7.45 5.95
CA THR A 154 16.50 -7.43 4.50
C THR A 154 17.22 -6.15 4.06
N ALA A 155 18.14 -6.27 3.09
CA ALA A 155 18.67 -5.11 2.37
C ALA A 155 17.56 -4.41 1.58
N LYS A 156 17.25 -3.16 1.88
CA LYS A 156 16.18 -2.39 1.24
C LYS A 156 16.69 -1.09 0.62
N GLN A 157 15.96 -0.66 -0.41
CA GLN A 157 16.10 0.64 -1.06
C GLN A 157 14.74 1.35 -1.11
N GLU A 158 14.77 2.67 -1.24
CA GLU A 158 13.59 3.52 -1.28
C GLU A 158 13.86 4.74 -2.17
N ALA A 159 12.94 5.02 -3.09
CA ALA A 159 12.92 6.26 -3.84
C ALA A 159 11.61 7.00 -3.65
N THR A 160 11.71 8.33 -3.56
CA THR A 160 10.57 9.24 -3.48
C THR A 160 10.54 10.15 -4.69
N GLY A 161 9.36 10.62 -5.08
CA GLY A 161 9.21 11.55 -6.19
C GLY A 161 7.75 11.85 -6.48
N TRP A 162 7.46 12.13 -7.74
CA TRP A 162 6.12 12.43 -8.21
C TRP A 162 5.89 11.88 -9.63
N TYR A 163 4.63 11.67 -9.99
CA TYR A 163 4.26 11.30 -11.36
C TYR A 163 3.63 12.47 -12.10
N GLU A 164 3.95 12.54 -13.39
CA GLU A 164 3.29 13.39 -14.37
C GLU A 164 2.52 12.52 -15.35
N LEU A 165 1.26 12.87 -15.62
CA LEU A 165 0.42 12.14 -16.56
C LEU A 165 -0.21 13.11 -17.55
N HIS A 166 -0.10 12.84 -18.85
CA HIS A 166 -0.85 13.56 -19.89
C HIS A 166 -1.81 12.63 -20.60
N PHE A 167 -2.97 13.16 -20.92
CA PHE A 167 -4.04 12.47 -21.63
C PHE A 167 -4.43 13.26 -22.88
N GLY A 168 -4.73 12.59 -23.98
CA GLY A 168 -5.18 13.19 -25.24
C GLY A 168 -6.68 13.51 -25.21
N LYS A 169 -7.41 12.93 -24.25
CA LYS A 169 -8.78 13.29 -23.89
C LYS A 169 -8.83 13.64 -22.40
N PRO A 170 -9.69 14.59 -21.97
CA PRO A 170 -9.78 14.95 -20.56
C PRO A 170 -10.11 13.73 -19.68
N PHE A 171 -9.26 13.46 -18.70
CA PHE A 171 -9.54 12.52 -17.62
C PHE A 171 -10.02 13.32 -16.41
N TYR A 172 -11.26 13.10 -15.98
CA TYR A 172 -11.93 13.92 -14.94
C TYR A 172 -11.86 15.43 -15.25
N GLY A 173 -11.97 15.82 -16.53
CA GLY A 173 -11.99 17.22 -16.95
C GLY A 173 -10.62 17.88 -17.10
N HIS A 174 -9.52 17.17 -16.85
CA HIS A 174 -8.16 17.69 -16.98
C HIS A 174 -7.33 16.85 -17.95
N TYR A 175 -6.44 17.51 -18.70
CA TYR A 175 -5.50 16.84 -19.61
C TYR A 175 -4.19 16.43 -18.93
N ILE A 176 -3.82 17.11 -17.85
CA ILE A 176 -2.55 16.90 -17.14
C ILE A 176 -2.84 16.69 -15.66
N TRP A 177 -2.22 15.65 -15.09
CA TRP A 177 -2.33 15.31 -13.67
C TRP A 177 -0.95 15.10 -13.04
N TYR A 178 -0.87 15.41 -11.74
CA TYR A 178 0.33 15.22 -10.93
C TYR A 178 0.01 14.39 -9.69
N VAL A 179 0.82 13.37 -9.42
CA VAL A 179 0.77 12.60 -8.17
C VAL A 179 2.02 12.92 -7.37
N ASN A 180 1.87 13.76 -6.34
CA ASN A 180 2.96 14.21 -5.49
C ASN A 180 3.27 13.24 -4.35
N ASN A 181 4.49 13.29 -3.83
CA ASN A 181 4.94 12.52 -2.66
C ASN A 181 4.76 11.01 -2.82
N TYR A 182 4.91 10.50 -4.05
CA TYR A 182 4.97 9.07 -4.28
C TYR A 182 6.25 8.52 -3.66
N LYS A 183 6.12 7.39 -2.98
CA LYS A 183 7.24 6.68 -2.36
C LYS A 183 7.08 5.21 -2.64
N SER A 184 8.17 4.56 -3.03
CA SER A 184 8.23 3.11 -3.15
C SER A 184 9.51 2.59 -2.50
N SER A 185 9.44 1.38 -1.94
CA SER A 185 10.56 0.70 -1.31
C SER A 185 10.59 -0.78 -1.68
N GLY A 186 11.74 -1.24 -2.18
CA GLY A 186 11.96 -2.62 -2.60
C GLY A 186 13.25 -3.21 -2.01
N PHE A 187 13.59 -4.41 -2.50
CA PHE A 187 14.86 -5.07 -2.20
C PHE A 187 16.02 -4.31 -2.84
N ASN A 188 17.13 -4.14 -2.12
CA ASN A 188 18.34 -3.51 -2.65
C ASN A 188 19.23 -4.53 -3.36
N GLN A 189 19.08 -4.62 -4.68
CA GLN A 189 19.82 -5.56 -5.52
C GLN A 189 21.29 -5.15 -5.74
N ASP A 190 21.61 -3.86 -5.65
CA ASP A 190 22.98 -3.39 -5.85
C ASP A 190 23.87 -3.68 -4.62
N ASN A 191 23.27 -3.76 -3.43
CA ASN A 191 23.96 -4.14 -2.21
C ASN A 191 23.12 -5.11 -1.35
N PRO A 192 22.96 -6.36 -1.79
CA PRO A 192 22.12 -7.36 -1.12
C PRO A 192 22.68 -7.75 0.27
N LYS A 193 23.97 -7.48 0.51
CA LYS A 193 24.66 -7.76 1.78
C LYS A 193 24.46 -6.70 2.86
N SER A 194 23.75 -5.61 2.58
CA SER A 194 23.41 -4.59 3.59
C SER A 194 22.30 -5.03 4.57
N GLY A 195 21.77 -6.23 4.38
CA GLY A 195 20.93 -6.93 5.37
C GLY A 195 21.74 -7.75 6.36
N TYR A 196 21.06 -8.56 7.17
CA TYR A 196 21.68 -9.52 8.06
C TYR A 196 20.80 -10.75 8.25
N VAL A 197 21.45 -11.83 8.69
CA VAL A 197 20.85 -13.07 9.20
C VAL A 197 21.48 -13.33 10.56
N ASN A 198 20.66 -13.42 11.61
CA ASN A 198 21.08 -13.64 12.97
C ASN A 198 20.51 -14.94 13.51
N PHE A 199 21.36 -15.74 14.13
CA PHE A 199 20.93 -16.89 14.91
C PHE A 199 20.54 -16.45 16.31
N LYS A 200 19.36 -16.89 16.75
CA LYS A 200 18.77 -16.54 18.03
C LYS A 200 18.45 -17.81 18.78
N ASP A 201 18.54 -17.74 20.10
CA ASP A 201 18.06 -18.78 20.99
C ASP A 201 17.41 -18.19 22.25
N ALA A 202 16.62 -19.03 22.92
CA ALA A 202 16.08 -18.77 24.24
C ALA A 202 15.74 -20.09 24.95
N PRO A 203 15.75 -20.12 26.29
CA PRO A 203 15.21 -21.26 27.04
C PRO A 203 13.75 -21.52 26.63
N MET A 204 13.39 -22.79 26.47
CA MET A 204 11.99 -23.15 26.27
C MET A 204 11.17 -22.87 27.53
N THR A 205 9.98 -22.31 27.34
CA THR A 205 8.98 -22.21 28.41
C THR A 205 8.48 -23.61 28.79
N ALA A 206 7.84 -23.73 29.96
CA ALA A 206 7.23 -24.99 30.37
C ALA A 206 6.15 -25.47 29.38
N ALA A 207 5.37 -24.53 28.82
CA ALA A 207 4.36 -24.84 27.80
C ALA A 207 4.99 -25.40 26.53
N GLU A 208 6.02 -24.73 26.00
CA GLU A 208 6.74 -25.18 24.80
C GLU A 208 7.42 -26.55 25.00
N ARG A 209 7.98 -26.80 26.19
CA ARG A 209 8.52 -28.13 26.51
C ARG A 209 7.42 -29.19 26.49
N ASN A 210 6.27 -28.93 27.11
CA ASN A 210 5.17 -29.89 27.13
C ASN A 210 4.58 -30.14 25.73
N GLU A 211 4.58 -29.11 24.87
CA GLU A 211 4.05 -29.19 23.52
C GLU A 211 4.98 -29.91 22.55
N HIS A 212 6.28 -29.57 22.57
CA HIS A 212 7.24 -30.03 21.58
C HIS A 212 8.14 -31.19 22.06
N CYS A 213 8.37 -31.32 23.36
CA CYS A 213 9.20 -32.36 23.95
C CYS A 213 8.32 -33.44 24.57
N ARG A 214 8.10 -34.51 23.81
CA ARG A 214 7.47 -35.72 24.36
C ARG A 214 8.50 -36.48 25.19
N HIS A 215 8.16 -36.70 26.45
CA HIS A 215 8.88 -37.58 27.37
C HIS A 215 8.32 -38.99 27.31
#